data_AF-A0A845YH21-F1
#
_entry.id   AF-A0A845YH21-F1
#
_cell.length_a   1.000
_cell.length_b   1.000
_cell.length_c   1.000
_cell.angle_alpha   90.00
_cell.angle_beta   90.00
_cell.angle_gamma   90.00
#
_symmetry.space_group_name_H-M   'P 1'
#
loop_
_entity.id
_entity.type
_entity.pdbx_description
1 polymer ?
#
loop_
_entity_poly.entity_id
_entity_poly.type
_entity_poly.pdbx_seq_one_letter_code
_entity_poly.pdbx_strand_id
1 'polypeptide(L)'
;MTASMSSSESLCLWLALDRLTAADPEHYAIWVLKSPYPGGHVHHDRIWNHTLSQAWQTWQSMFSLRGLPQVPHVPSAYVPPLLLDNDSDSHASSSGQSNSYSSRLMQHLGLNLWQWLFDGPVQSSLDHSCGIAQGQSTVMRLRLEVRDPELISVPWEIMQSQPGRPAVSLNQQILFSRTTSDVDPLADWGLDSGLKILLVVGHDDGAMDDRAASTLSLENEASLLKSILESGGESRPGRRVVRQVDVLLQPSPAELIQHLERYRYNVFFYAGHGVPAPDGGLLFLQPKATLNGT
;
A
#
# COMPACT_ATOMS: atom_id res chain seq x y z
N MET A 1 -4.08 -3.01 -45.05
CA MET A 1 -3.39 -3.29 -43.78
C MET A 1 -3.61 -2.10 -42.86
N THR A 2 -4.69 -2.15 -42.09
CA THR A 2 -5.02 -1.15 -41.08
C THR A 2 -4.27 -1.52 -39.80
N ALA A 3 -3.28 -0.72 -39.44
CA ALA A 3 -2.65 -0.78 -38.14
C ALA A 3 -3.73 -0.53 -37.07
N SER A 4 -4.03 -1.53 -36.25
CA SER A 4 -4.86 -1.35 -35.07
C SER A 4 -4.14 -0.39 -34.14
N MET A 5 -4.67 0.83 -34.02
CA MET A 5 -4.15 1.82 -33.08
C MET A 5 -4.26 1.28 -31.65
N SER A 6 -3.09 0.97 -31.10
CA SER A 6 -2.62 1.36 -29.78
C SER A 6 -3.64 1.23 -28.65
N SER A 7 -3.35 0.29 -27.73
CA SER A 7 -3.74 0.42 -26.32
C SER A 7 -3.65 1.88 -25.89
N SER A 8 -4.71 2.42 -25.29
CA SER A 8 -4.69 3.74 -24.66
C SER A 8 -3.41 3.86 -23.82
N GLU A 9 -2.41 4.64 -24.28
CA GLU A 9 -1.20 4.87 -23.50
C GLU A 9 -1.66 5.56 -22.20
N SER A 10 -1.63 4.82 -21.10
CA SER A 10 -1.97 5.39 -19.80
C SER A 10 -1.01 6.54 -19.52
N LEU A 11 -1.53 7.75 -19.29
CA LEU A 11 -0.74 8.91 -18.88
C LEU A 11 0.02 8.54 -17.60
N CYS A 12 1.34 8.42 -17.71
CA CYS A 12 2.18 7.87 -16.66
C CYS A 12 3.37 8.80 -16.42
N LEU A 13 3.45 9.34 -15.20
CA LEU A 13 4.66 9.95 -14.67
C LEU A 13 5.44 8.88 -13.91
N TRP A 14 6.68 8.60 -14.32
CA TRP A 14 7.54 7.61 -13.69
C TRP A 14 8.80 8.28 -13.17
N LEU A 15 9.01 8.18 -11.87
CA LEU A 15 10.15 8.71 -11.15
C LEU A 15 11.07 7.57 -10.68
N ALA A 16 12.37 7.78 -10.73
CA ALA A 16 13.35 6.95 -10.04
C ALA A 16 14.10 7.76 -8.96
N LEU A 17 14.34 7.11 -7.83
CA LEU A 17 15.06 7.64 -6.67
C LEU A 17 16.31 6.81 -6.43
N ASP A 18 17.48 7.44 -6.39
CA ASP A 18 18.74 6.77 -6.09
C ASP A 18 19.67 7.70 -5.30
N ARG A 19 20.63 7.12 -4.59
CA ARG A 19 21.63 7.87 -3.83
C ARG A 19 22.78 8.28 -4.76
N LEU A 20 23.22 9.52 -4.61
CA LEU A 20 24.42 10.02 -5.30
C LEU A 20 25.68 9.56 -4.56
N THR A 21 26.05 8.30 -4.76
CA THR A 21 27.16 7.63 -4.05
C THR A 21 28.53 8.29 -4.25
N ALA A 22 28.72 9.05 -5.34
CA ALA A 22 29.94 9.83 -5.59
C ALA A 22 29.95 11.20 -4.87
N ALA A 23 28.84 11.60 -4.25
CA ALA A 23 28.69 12.81 -3.46
C ALA A 23 28.63 12.48 -1.95
N ASP A 24 27.89 13.26 -1.17
CA ASP A 24 27.65 13.07 0.27
C ASP A 24 26.49 12.05 0.49
N PRO A 25 26.52 11.23 1.57
CA PRO A 25 25.48 10.22 1.86
C PRO A 25 24.04 10.76 1.92
N GLU A 26 23.84 12.05 2.21
CA GLU A 26 22.51 12.66 2.27
C GLU A 26 22.01 13.14 0.90
N HIS A 27 22.78 12.97 -0.18
CA HIS A 27 22.42 13.41 -1.52
C HIS A 27 21.76 12.32 -2.34
N TYR A 28 20.61 12.65 -2.92
CA TYR A 28 19.82 11.78 -3.76
C TYR A 28 19.53 12.45 -5.09
N ALA A 29 19.41 11.65 -6.13
CA ALA A 29 18.96 12.08 -7.43
C ALA A 29 17.55 11.55 -7.71
N ILE A 30 16.75 12.42 -8.31
CA ILE A 30 15.39 12.14 -8.74
C ILE A 30 15.35 12.28 -10.26
N TRP A 31 15.08 11.19 -10.96
CA TRP A 31 14.93 11.20 -12.42
C TRP A 31 13.47 11.00 -12.80
N VAL A 32 12.98 11.81 -13.75
CA VAL A 32 11.72 11.54 -14.44
C VAL A 32 12.02 10.66 -15.65
N LEU A 33 11.82 9.35 -15.50
CA LEU A 33 12.06 8.34 -16.52
C LEU A 33 11.01 8.35 -17.64
N LYS A 34 9.76 8.68 -17.30
CA LYS A 34 8.66 8.86 -18.26
C LYS A 34 7.79 10.02 -17.81
N SER A 35 7.43 10.90 -18.74
CA SER A 35 6.44 11.95 -18.52
C SER A 35 5.48 12.06 -19.71
N PRO A 36 4.16 12.23 -19.47
CA PRO A 36 3.22 12.61 -20.52
C PRO A 36 3.52 13.99 -21.10
N TYR A 37 4.23 14.84 -20.34
CA TYR A 37 4.70 16.13 -20.80
C TYR A 37 6.07 15.96 -21.49
N PRO A 38 6.24 16.33 -22.77
CA PRO A 38 7.48 16.10 -23.51
C PRO A 38 8.73 16.72 -22.84
N GLY A 39 8.59 17.92 -22.25
CA GLY A 39 9.64 18.59 -21.49
C GLY A 39 9.80 18.12 -20.04
N GLY A 40 9.11 17.04 -19.65
CA GLY A 40 9.05 16.56 -18.28
C GLY A 40 10.15 15.58 -17.88
N HIS A 41 11.01 15.16 -18.83
CA HIS A 41 12.16 14.30 -18.56
C HIS A 41 13.29 15.13 -17.96
N VAL A 42 13.35 15.14 -16.64
CA VAL A 42 14.25 15.99 -15.86
C VAL A 42 15.00 15.18 -14.82
N HIS A 43 16.11 15.74 -14.38
CA HIS A 43 16.92 15.29 -13.27
C HIS A 43 16.95 16.37 -12.20
N HIS A 44 16.83 15.99 -10.94
CA HIS A 44 16.89 16.93 -9.82
C HIS A 44 17.59 16.32 -8.63
N ASP A 45 18.61 17.03 -8.13
CA ASP A 45 19.35 16.63 -6.95
C ASP A 45 18.69 17.18 -5.70
N ARG A 46 18.50 16.31 -4.70
CA ARG A 46 17.86 16.65 -3.44
C ARG A 46 18.68 16.13 -2.28
N ILE A 47 18.76 16.96 -1.25
CA ILE A 47 19.36 16.58 0.03
C ILE A 47 18.26 16.03 0.92
N TRP A 48 18.46 14.85 1.47
CA TRP A 48 17.67 14.33 2.57
C TRP A 48 18.00 15.15 3.82
N ASN A 49 17.16 16.14 4.10
CA ASN A 49 17.48 17.14 5.12
C ASN A 49 17.15 16.64 6.53
N HIS A 50 17.71 17.33 7.53
CA HIS A 50 17.51 17.01 8.93
C HIS A 50 16.03 17.04 9.36
N THR A 51 15.21 17.94 8.81
CA THR A 51 13.76 17.99 9.12
C THR A 51 13.05 16.72 8.68
N LEU A 52 13.37 16.22 7.49
CA LEU A 52 12.80 14.98 6.96
C LEU A 52 13.31 13.76 7.76
N SER A 53 14.59 13.74 8.13
CA SER A 53 15.14 12.72 9.04
C SER A 53 14.42 12.69 10.38
N GLN A 54 14.15 13.84 11.00
CA GLN A 54 13.40 13.93 12.26
C GLN A 54 11.95 13.49 12.11
N ALA A 55 11.28 13.91 11.03
CA ALA A 55 9.91 13.49 10.74
C ALA A 55 9.83 11.97 10.56
N TRP A 56 10.82 11.39 9.86
CA TRP A 56 10.93 9.95 9.66
C TRP A 56 11.20 9.21 10.97
N GLN A 57 12.17 9.62 11.77
CA GLN A 57 12.48 9.03 13.07
C GLN A 57 11.30 9.08 14.04
N THR A 58 10.58 10.21 14.08
CA THR A 58 9.39 10.37 14.95
C THR A 58 8.24 9.50 14.49
N TRP A 59 8.09 9.29 13.17
CA TRP A 59 7.13 8.33 12.65
C TRP A 59 7.54 6.90 13.05
N GLN A 60 8.82 6.55 12.87
CA GLN A 60 9.33 5.23 13.22
C GLN A 60 9.16 4.91 14.71
N SER A 61 9.36 5.87 15.61
CA SER A 61 9.19 5.60 17.05
C SER A 61 7.75 5.25 17.44
N MET A 62 6.76 5.68 16.65
CA MET A 62 5.34 5.37 16.87
C MET A 62 4.87 4.13 16.11
N PHE A 63 5.35 3.92 14.87
CA PHE A 63 4.79 2.94 13.93
C PHE A 63 5.73 1.77 13.61
N SER A 64 7.02 1.85 13.92
CA SER A 64 7.92 0.72 13.73
C SER A 64 7.68 -0.33 14.81
N LEU A 65 7.34 -1.55 14.40
CA LEU A 65 7.26 -2.72 15.27
C LEU A 65 8.63 -3.10 15.86
N ARG A 66 9.73 -2.63 15.26
CA ARG A 66 11.10 -2.88 15.73
C ARG A 66 11.36 -2.06 17.01
N GLY A 67 11.22 -2.71 18.16
CA GLY A 67 11.58 -2.14 19.47
C GLY A 67 10.43 -2.01 20.46
N LEU A 68 9.19 -2.34 20.07
CA LEU A 68 8.13 -2.53 21.06
C LEU A 68 8.38 -3.86 21.80
N PRO A 69 8.33 -3.89 23.15
CA PRO A 69 8.22 -5.16 23.87
C PRO A 69 7.00 -5.89 23.32
N GLN A 70 7.02 -7.23 23.27
CA GLN A 70 5.82 -8.01 22.96
C GLN A 70 4.70 -7.52 23.89
N VAL A 71 3.76 -6.76 23.34
CA VAL A 71 2.63 -6.26 24.09
C VAL A 71 1.81 -7.50 24.44
N PRO A 72 1.57 -7.81 25.72
CA PRO A 72 0.70 -8.92 26.08
C PRO A 72 -0.63 -8.71 25.36
N HIS A 73 -1.06 -9.72 24.59
CA HIS A 73 -2.33 -9.69 23.88
C HIS A 73 -3.43 -9.32 24.87
N VAL A 74 -4.07 -8.16 24.67
CA VAL A 74 -5.30 -7.84 25.37
C VAL A 74 -6.37 -8.68 24.68
N PRO A 75 -7.00 -9.66 25.35
CA PRO A 75 -8.04 -10.47 24.72
C PRO A 75 -9.13 -9.55 24.16
N SER A 76 -9.71 -9.88 23.01
CA SER A 76 -10.82 -9.12 22.40
C SER A 76 -12.04 -8.96 23.34
N ALA A 77 -12.10 -9.76 24.42
CA ALA A 77 -13.04 -9.61 25.53
C ALA A 77 -12.84 -8.34 26.39
N TYR A 78 -11.71 -7.65 26.23
CA TYR A 78 -11.33 -6.43 26.93
C TYR A 78 -11.07 -5.27 25.95
N VAL A 79 -11.80 -5.23 24.83
CA VAL A 79 -12.04 -3.94 24.17
C VAL A 79 -13.04 -3.22 25.07
N PRO A 80 -12.67 -2.12 25.76
CA PRO A 80 -13.66 -1.30 26.43
C PRO A 80 -14.72 -0.96 25.38
N PRO A 81 -16.03 -1.00 25.70
CA PRO A 81 -17.02 -0.49 24.76
C PRO A 81 -16.51 0.87 24.31
N LEU A 82 -16.32 1.06 23.00
CA LEU A 82 -16.21 2.40 22.47
C LEU A 82 -17.47 3.09 22.96
N LEU A 83 -17.33 3.93 23.97
CA LEU A 83 -18.37 4.85 24.40
C LEU A 83 -18.57 5.75 23.20
N LEU A 84 -19.46 5.31 22.30
CA LEU A 84 -20.23 6.17 21.45
C LEU A 84 -21.04 7.01 22.44
N ASP A 85 -20.44 8.11 22.90
CA ASP A 85 -21.12 9.14 23.67
C ASP A 85 -22.30 9.58 22.83
N ASN A 86 -23.44 8.99 23.17
CA ASN A 86 -24.74 9.29 22.61
C ASN A 86 -25.29 10.48 23.40
N ASP A 87 -24.52 11.57 23.48
CA ASP A 87 -24.99 12.82 24.07
C ASP A 87 -25.73 13.60 23.00
N SER A 88 -27.02 13.27 22.93
CA SER A 88 -28.04 14.16 22.40
C SER A 88 -28.19 15.35 23.34
N ASP A 89 -28.18 16.55 22.76
CA ASP A 89 -28.56 17.84 23.33
C ASP A 89 -27.57 18.55 24.28
N SER A 90 -26.72 19.41 23.72
CA SER A 90 -26.82 20.86 23.98
C SER A 90 -25.87 21.68 23.09
N HIS A 91 -26.44 22.72 22.47
CA HIS A 91 -25.79 23.65 21.54
C HIS A 91 -24.53 24.34 22.11
N ALA A 92 -23.37 24.12 21.47
CA ALA A 92 -22.36 25.16 21.28
C ALA A 92 -21.44 24.81 20.10
N SER A 93 -21.54 25.61 19.05
CA SER A 93 -20.73 25.55 17.83
C SER A 93 -19.24 25.79 18.12
N SER A 94 -18.40 24.77 17.93
CA SER A 94 -17.01 24.96 17.46
C SER A 94 -16.53 23.70 16.73
N SER A 95 -16.41 23.82 15.42
CA SER A 95 -15.83 22.81 14.54
C SER A 95 -14.33 22.69 14.81
N GLY A 96 -13.91 21.61 15.47
CA GLY A 96 -12.51 21.33 15.74
C GLY A 96 -12.33 19.90 16.22
N GLN A 97 -12.56 18.92 15.34
CA GLN A 97 -12.11 17.56 15.62
C GLN A 97 -10.58 17.61 15.81
N SER A 98 -10.14 17.35 17.03
CA SER A 98 -8.73 17.26 17.37
C SER A 98 -8.15 16.04 16.65
N ASN A 99 -7.53 16.27 15.48
CA ASN A 99 -6.79 15.22 14.76
C ASN A 99 -5.89 14.46 15.74
N SER A 100 -6.01 13.13 15.80
CA SER A 100 -5.23 12.29 16.72
C SER A 100 -3.73 12.53 16.53
N TYR A 101 -2.93 12.33 17.58
CA TYR A 101 -1.47 12.50 17.50
C TYR A 101 -0.85 11.69 16.34
N SER A 102 -1.29 10.44 16.17
CA SER A 102 -0.87 9.56 15.06
C SER A 102 -1.22 10.15 13.69
N SER A 103 -2.42 10.71 13.51
CA SER A 103 -2.80 11.35 12.25
C SER A 103 -1.95 12.58 11.93
N ARG A 104 -1.57 13.37 12.95
CA ARG A 104 -0.66 14.51 12.78
C ARG A 104 0.75 14.06 12.38
N LEU A 105 1.26 12.97 12.95
CA LEU A 105 2.55 12.40 12.54
C LEU A 105 2.53 11.91 11.09
N MET A 106 1.48 11.18 10.70
CA MET A 106 1.30 10.73 9.31
C MET A 106 1.24 11.92 8.33
N GLN A 107 0.44 12.93 8.64
CA GLN A 107 0.33 14.13 7.81
C GLN A 107 1.66 14.89 7.76
N HIS A 108 2.34 15.06 8.89
CA HIS A 108 3.62 15.76 8.94
C HIS A 108 4.67 15.06 8.07
N LEU A 109 4.86 13.74 8.22
CA LEU A 109 5.78 12.99 7.36
C LEU A 109 5.35 13.05 5.89
N GLY A 110 4.06 12.84 5.60
CA GLY A 110 3.51 12.86 4.25
C GLY A 110 3.73 14.19 3.52
N LEU A 111 3.61 15.32 4.22
CA LEU A 111 3.90 16.65 3.66
C LEU A 111 5.39 16.85 3.39
N ASN A 112 6.27 16.45 4.32
CA ASN A 112 7.72 16.56 4.14
C ASN A 112 8.20 15.68 2.97
N LEU A 113 7.69 14.45 2.84
CA LEU A 113 8.01 13.55 1.72
C LEU A 113 7.56 14.14 0.38
N TRP A 114 6.34 14.69 0.31
CA TRP A 114 5.85 15.33 -0.90
C TRP A 114 6.72 16.51 -1.31
N GLN A 115 7.02 17.42 -0.38
CA GLN A 115 7.87 18.59 -0.63
C GLN A 115 9.30 18.21 -1.00
N TRP A 116 9.79 17.09 -0.49
CA TRP A 116 11.12 16.60 -0.84
C TRP A 116 11.18 16.01 -2.23
N LEU A 117 10.19 15.17 -2.60
CA LEU A 117 10.11 14.48 -3.88
C LEU A 117 9.74 15.41 -5.04
N PHE A 118 8.74 16.27 -4.82
CA PHE A 118 8.20 17.18 -5.82
C PHE A 118 8.67 18.59 -5.55
N ASP A 119 9.89 18.88 -6.00
CA ASP A 119 10.47 20.21 -5.99
C ASP A 119 10.95 20.61 -7.39
N GLY A 120 10.94 21.91 -7.66
CA GLY A 120 11.48 22.52 -8.88
C GLY A 120 11.01 21.82 -10.17
N PRO A 121 11.92 21.27 -10.98
CA PRO A 121 11.57 20.69 -12.28
C PRO A 121 10.73 19.41 -12.15
N VAL A 122 10.88 18.63 -11.08
CA VAL A 122 10.06 17.42 -10.84
C VAL A 122 8.62 17.81 -10.52
N GLN A 123 8.43 18.85 -9.69
CA GLN A 123 7.10 19.40 -9.42
C GLN A 123 6.44 19.93 -10.70
N SER A 124 7.18 20.65 -11.53
CA SER A 124 6.67 21.15 -12.81
C SER A 124 6.21 19.99 -13.71
N SER A 125 7.00 18.90 -13.79
CA SER A 125 6.63 17.70 -14.53
C SER A 125 5.33 17.06 -14.00
N LEU A 126 5.17 16.99 -12.67
CA LEU A 126 3.93 16.52 -12.05
C LEU A 126 2.72 17.39 -12.40
N ASP A 127 2.84 18.70 -12.24
CA ASP A 127 1.74 19.65 -12.46
C ASP A 127 1.28 19.62 -13.91
N HIS A 128 2.22 19.59 -14.87
CA HIS A 128 1.89 19.42 -16.28
C HIS A 128 1.23 18.08 -16.58
N SER A 129 1.74 16.98 -15.99
CA SER A 129 1.17 15.64 -16.18
C SER A 129 -0.26 15.56 -15.64
N CYS A 130 -0.51 16.13 -14.46
CA CYS A 130 -1.84 16.26 -13.87
C CYS A 130 -2.75 17.12 -14.75
N GLY A 131 -2.26 18.25 -15.26
CA GLY A 131 -3.02 19.14 -16.14
C GLY A 131 -3.44 18.47 -17.45
N ILE A 132 -2.56 17.67 -18.06
CA ILE A 132 -2.87 16.87 -19.26
C ILE A 132 -3.94 15.83 -18.94
N ALA A 133 -3.81 15.12 -17.81
CA ALA A 133 -4.78 14.10 -17.40
C ALA A 133 -6.16 14.69 -17.14
N GLN A 134 -6.22 15.85 -16.45
CA GLN A 134 -7.46 16.60 -16.25
C GLN A 134 -8.06 17.07 -17.58
N GLY A 135 -7.25 17.62 -18.48
CA GLY A 135 -7.69 18.04 -19.81
C GLY A 135 -8.24 16.90 -20.67
N GLN A 136 -7.75 15.67 -20.46
CA GLN A 136 -8.23 14.46 -21.13
C GLN A 136 -9.31 13.71 -20.33
N SER A 137 -9.74 14.21 -19.17
CA SER A 137 -10.69 13.55 -18.27
C SER A 137 -10.30 12.10 -17.94
N THR A 138 -9.00 11.85 -17.75
CA THR A 138 -8.45 10.54 -17.42
C THR A 138 -7.63 10.61 -16.13
N VAL A 139 -7.37 9.45 -15.53
CA VAL A 139 -6.52 9.32 -14.35
C VAL A 139 -5.04 9.31 -14.76
N MET A 140 -4.19 9.93 -13.94
CA MET A 140 -2.74 9.89 -14.12
C MET A 140 -2.15 8.75 -13.29
N ARG A 141 -1.26 7.93 -13.85
CA ARG A 141 -0.46 6.98 -13.09
C ARG A 141 0.82 7.66 -12.60
N LEU A 142 1.10 7.57 -11.30
CA LEU A 142 2.36 8.00 -10.70
C LEU A 142 3.12 6.74 -10.25
N ARG A 143 4.25 6.47 -10.90
CA ARG A 143 5.15 5.36 -10.56
C ARG A 143 6.39 5.88 -9.86
N LEU A 144 6.71 5.31 -8.71
CA LEU A 144 7.93 5.60 -7.97
C LEU A 144 8.80 4.35 -7.91
N GLU A 145 9.96 4.39 -8.54
CA GLU A 145 10.99 3.36 -8.48
C GLU A 145 12.04 3.77 -7.45
N VAL A 146 12.14 3.01 -6.36
CA VAL A 146 13.08 3.27 -5.27
C VAL A 146 14.28 2.33 -5.43
N ARG A 147 15.45 2.89 -5.73
CA ARG A 147 16.69 2.13 -5.95
C ARG A 147 17.56 2.06 -4.70
N ASP A 148 17.52 3.10 -3.87
CA ASP A 148 18.27 3.11 -2.62
C ASP A 148 17.56 2.26 -1.53
N PRO A 149 18.25 1.28 -0.93
CA PRO A 149 17.66 0.39 0.08
C PRO A 149 17.12 1.09 1.34
N GLU A 150 17.70 2.22 1.75
CA GLU A 150 17.26 2.93 2.96
C GLU A 150 15.89 3.58 2.74
N LEU A 151 15.62 4.01 1.51
CA LEU A 151 14.34 4.61 1.11
C LEU A 151 13.22 3.59 0.87
N ILE A 152 13.51 2.29 0.79
CA ILE A 152 12.49 1.23 0.62
C ILE A 152 11.53 1.19 1.82
N SER A 153 12.02 1.49 3.02
CA SER A 153 11.20 1.45 4.24
C SER A 153 10.26 2.65 4.39
N VAL A 154 10.47 3.72 3.62
CA VAL A 154 9.72 4.96 3.71
C VAL A 154 8.31 4.76 3.14
N PRO A 155 7.24 5.20 3.85
CA PRO A 155 5.85 5.01 3.42
C PRO A 155 5.44 6.06 2.38
N TRP A 156 5.97 6.01 1.17
CA TRP A 156 5.67 6.98 0.10
C TRP A 156 4.16 7.11 -0.21
N GLU A 157 3.38 6.08 0.11
CA GLU A 157 1.93 6.02 -0.07
C GLU A 157 1.18 7.09 0.75
N ILE A 158 1.78 7.61 1.84
CA ILE A 158 1.17 8.61 2.72
C ILE A 158 1.46 10.06 2.29
N MET A 159 2.22 10.28 1.21
CA MET A 159 2.55 11.61 0.72
C MET A 159 1.30 12.47 0.50
N GLN A 160 1.36 13.75 0.88
CA GLN A 160 0.25 14.70 0.76
C GLN A 160 0.76 16.00 0.16
N SER A 161 0.05 16.54 -0.83
CA SER A 161 0.46 17.79 -1.47
C SER A 161 0.29 19.01 -0.57
N GLN A 162 -0.77 19.02 0.23
CA GLN A 162 -1.14 20.11 1.13
C GLN A 162 -1.91 19.57 2.33
N PRO A 163 -1.92 20.28 3.47
CA PRO A 163 -2.74 19.91 4.62
C PRO A 163 -4.22 19.75 4.23
N GLY A 164 -4.87 18.69 4.74
CA GLY A 164 -6.28 18.40 4.46
C GLY A 164 -6.56 17.75 3.10
N ARG A 165 -5.55 17.57 2.24
CA ARG A 165 -5.67 16.72 1.05
C ARG A 165 -5.51 15.23 1.42
N PRO A 166 -6.19 14.32 0.72
CA PRO A 166 -5.96 12.89 0.92
C PRO A 166 -4.51 12.53 0.58
N ALA A 167 -4.00 11.48 1.22
CA ALA A 167 -2.74 10.87 0.82
C ALA A 167 -2.78 10.46 -0.65
N VAL A 168 -1.61 10.42 -1.30
CA VAL A 168 -1.50 10.11 -2.75
C VAL A 168 -2.12 8.76 -3.10
N SER A 169 -2.02 7.78 -2.20
CA SER A 169 -2.65 6.46 -2.32
C SER A 169 -4.19 6.48 -2.32
N LEU A 170 -4.80 7.53 -1.75
CA LEU A 170 -6.25 7.73 -1.67
C LEU A 170 -6.76 8.73 -2.70
N ASN A 171 -5.89 9.25 -3.58
CA ASN A 171 -6.27 10.25 -4.57
C ASN A 171 -7.01 9.60 -5.75
N GLN A 172 -8.24 10.05 -6.02
CA GLN A 172 -9.06 9.48 -7.10
C GLN A 172 -8.58 9.82 -8.52
N GLN A 173 -7.72 10.84 -8.66
CA GLN A 173 -7.17 11.29 -9.95
C GLN A 173 -5.75 10.75 -10.21
N ILE A 174 -5.11 10.16 -9.18
CA ILE A 174 -3.74 9.65 -9.25
C ILE A 174 -3.74 8.17 -8.86
N LEU A 175 -3.35 7.31 -9.79
CA LEU A 175 -3.03 5.91 -9.51
C LEU A 175 -1.57 5.82 -9.08
N PHE A 176 -1.33 5.78 -7.78
CA PHE A 176 0.01 5.66 -7.21
C PHE A 176 0.48 4.20 -7.16
N SER A 177 1.73 3.96 -7.52
CA SER A 177 2.39 2.67 -7.32
C SER A 177 3.87 2.88 -7.04
N ARG A 178 4.44 2.03 -6.20
CA ARG A 178 5.86 2.01 -5.89
C ARG A 178 6.47 0.64 -6.19
N THR A 179 7.68 0.63 -6.71
CA THR A 179 8.49 -0.58 -6.96
C THR A 179 9.92 -0.37 -6.48
N THR A 180 10.64 -1.47 -6.25
CA THR A 180 12.11 -1.45 -6.13
C THR A 180 12.73 -1.60 -7.53
N SER A 181 14.04 -1.35 -7.68
CA SER A 181 14.73 -1.55 -8.97
C SER A 181 14.89 -3.02 -9.37
N ASP A 182 14.82 -3.93 -8.40
CA ASP A 182 15.23 -5.33 -8.58
C ASP A 182 14.05 -6.25 -8.94
N VAL A 183 13.04 -5.70 -9.62
CA VAL A 183 11.88 -6.46 -10.09
C VAL A 183 11.73 -6.32 -11.60
N ASP A 184 11.73 -7.48 -12.28
CA ASP A 184 11.40 -7.52 -13.70
C ASP A 184 10.01 -6.93 -13.95
N PRO A 185 9.80 -6.26 -15.09
CA PRO A 185 8.47 -5.78 -15.45
C PRO A 185 7.51 -6.96 -15.45
N LEU A 186 6.37 -6.79 -14.76
CA LEU A 186 5.29 -7.76 -14.83
C LEU A 186 4.96 -7.96 -16.30
N ALA A 187 4.95 -9.21 -16.75
CA ALA A 187 4.51 -9.50 -18.11
C ALA A 187 3.09 -8.94 -18.31
N ASP A 188 2.75 -8.54 -19.51
CA ASP A 188 1.39 -8.11 -19.82
C ASP A 188 0.51 -9.36 -19.95
N TRP A 189 0.02 -9.86 -18.82
CA TRP A 189 -1.02 -10.89 -18.81
C TRP A 189 -2.31 -10.17 -19.18
N GLY A 190 -2.87 -10.49 -20.35
CA GLY A 190 -4.17 -9.95 -20.76
C GLY A 190 -5.19 -10.14 -19.64
N LEU A 191 -6.02 -9.13 -19.40
CA LEU A 191 -7.06 -9.18 -18.37
C LEU A 191 -8.00 -10.36 -18.68
N ASP A 192 -8.02 -11.35 -17.79
CA ASP A 192 -8.97 -12.46 -17.88
C ASP A 192 -10.42 -11.94 -17.87
N SER A 193 -11.33 -12.68 -18.50
CA SER A 193 -12.76 -12.36 -18.51
C SER A 193 -13.44 -12.52 -17.14
N GLY A 194 -12.70 -13.03 -16.15
CA GLY A 194 -13.15 -13.22 -14.77
C GLY A 194 -12.00 -13.02 -13.78
N LEU A 195 -12.35 -12.73 -12.54
CA LEU A 195 -11.41 -12.54 -11.44
C LEU A 195 -11.31 -13.85 -10.65
N LYS A 196 -10.16 -14.51 -10.71
CA LYS A 196 -9.80 -15.65 -9.88
C LYS A 196 -9.02 -15.16 -8.69
N ILE A 197 -9.57 -15.37 -7.50
CA ILE A 197 -8.98 -14.96 -6.23
C ILE A 197 -8.59 -16.22 -5.46
N LEU A 198 -7.36 -16.26 -4.96
CA LEU A 198 -6.93 -17.21 -3.94
C LEU A 198 -6.99 -16.50 -2.58
N LEU A 199 -7.88 -16.97 -1.70
CA LEU A 199 -7.99 -16.54 -0.31
C LEU A 199 -7.28 -17.54 0.59
N VAL A 200 -6.21 -17.10 1.25
CA VAL A 200 -5.48 -17.89 2.25
C VAL A 200 -5.71 -17.31 3.62
N VAL A 201 -6.20 -18.13 4.54
CA VAL A 201 -6.35 -17.76 5.96
C VAL A 201 -5.30 -18.54 6.75
N GLY A 202 -4.31 -17.86 7.29
CA GLY A 202 -3.19 -18.43 8.03
C GLY A 202 -3.50 -18.70 9.50
N HIS A 203 -2.45 -18.97 10.26
CA HIS A 203 -2.55 -19.19 11.70
C HIS A 203 -2.58 -17.85 12.45
N ASP A 204 -3.36 -17.80 13.53
CA ASP A 204 -3.33 -16.73 14.53
C ASP A 204 -2.47 -17.21 15.72
N ASP A 205 -1.39 -16.51 16.02
CA ASP A 205 -0.42 -16.87 17.07
C ASP A 205 -0.92 -16.53 18.50
N GLY A 206 -2.23 -16.69 18.73
CA GLY A 206 -2.87 -16.44 20.02
C GLY A 206 -2.65 -17.54 21.07
N ALA A 207 -1.77 -18.52 20.80
CA ALA A 207 -1.62 -19.72 21.61
C ALA A 207 -0.36 -19.70 22.48
N MET A 208 -0.32 -18.77 23.43
CA MET A 208 0.49 -18.93 24.67
C MET A 208 -0.36 -18.92 25.94
N ASP A 209 -1.68 -18.72 25.85
CA ASP A 209 -2.57 -18.80 27.01
C ASP A 209 -3.67 -19.85 26.79
N ASP A 210 -3.44 -21.02 27.40
CA ASP A 210 -4.25 -22.25 27.37
C ASP A 210 -5.67 -22.11 27.99
N ARG A 211 -6.18 -20.88 28.12
CA ARG A 211 -7.43 -20.60 28.87
C ARG A 211 -8.42 -19.66 28.20
N ALA A 212 -8.15 -19.21 26.98
CA ALA A 212 -9.14 -18.49 26.17
C ALA A 212 -9.00 -18.84 24.69
N ALA A 213 -9.12 -20.14 24.37
CA ALA A 213 -9.60 -20.55 23.07
C ALA A 213 -11.07 -20.11 22.92
N SER A 214 -11.34 -18.81 22.90
CA SER A 214 -12.42 -18.29 22.07
C SER A 214 -12.01 -18.63 20.65
N THR A 215 -12.39 -19.83 20.24
CA THR A 215 -12.14 -20.43 18.94
C THR A 215 -12.60 -19.41 17.90
N LEU A 216 -11.69 -18.58 17.42
CA LEU A 216 -11.95 -17.72 16.28
C LEU A 216 -12.45 -18.66 15.20
N SER A 217 -13.69 -18.49 14.76
CA SER A 217 -14.26 -19.37 13.77
C SER A 217 -13.70 -18.97 12.41
N LEU A 218 -12.47 -19.40 12.16
CA LEU A 218 -11.73 -19.17 10.92
C LEU A 218 -12.56 -19.64 9.72
N GLU A 219 -13.32 -20.72 9.88
CA GLU A 219 -14.25 -21.22 8.86
C GLU A 219 -15.37 -20.23 8.58
N ASN A 220 -15.95 -19.60 9.61
CA ASN A 220 -16.99 -18.59 9.44
C ASN A 220 -16.44 -17.32 8.81
N GLU A 221 -15.26 -16.87 9.25
CA GLU A 221 -14.59 -15.70 8.67
C GLU A 221 -14.24 -15.95 7.20
N ALA A 222 -13.63 -17.09 6.88
CA ALA A 222 -13.30 -17.46 5.52
C ALA A 222 -14.54 -17.59 4.63
N SER A 223 -15.63 -18.16 5.17
CA SER A 223 -16.91 -18.26 4.45
C SER A 223 -17.53 -16.89 4.20
N LEU A 224 -17.45 -15.98 5.18
CA LEU A 224 -17.92 -14.61 5.05
C LEU A 224 -17.08 -13.84 4.02
N LEU A 225 -15.75 -13.91 4.12
CA LEU A 225 -14.83 -13.28 3.16
C LEU A 225 -15.04 -13.82 1.75
N LYS A 226 -15.19 -15.14 1.60
CA LYS A 226 -15.53 -15.77 0.32
C LYS A 226 -16.81 -15.20 -0.26
N SER A 227 -17.88 -15.16 0.54
CA SER A 227 -19.18 -14.60 0.12
C SER A 227 -19.05 -13.14 -0.30
N ILE A 228 -18.31 -12.30 0.45
CA ILE A 228 -18.08 -10.89 0.12
C ILE A 228 -17.30 -10.75 -1.19
N LEU A 229 -16.25 -11.53 -1.38
CA LEU A 229 -15.40 -11.49 -2.57
C LEU A 229 -16.13 -11.99 -3.82
N GLU A 230 -16.97 -13.02 -3.69
CA GLU A 230 -17.83 -13.52 -4.77
C GLU A 230 -18.97 -12.55 -5.10
N SER A 231 -19.58 -11.93 -4.08
CA SER A 231 -20.73 -11.04 -4.21
C SER A 231 -20.41 -9.58 -4.53
N GLY A 232 -19.15 -9.16 -4.38
CA GLY A 232 -18.70 -7.76 -4.37
C GLY A 232 -19.44 -6.80 -5.32
N GLY A 233 -19.66 -5.58 -4.80
CA GLY A 233 -20.67 -4.60 -5.24
C GLY A 233 -20.94 -4.47 -6.74
N GLU A 234 -22.19 -4.07 -7.03
CA GLU A 234 -22.74 -3.83 -8.36
C GLU A 234 -21.68 -3.18 -9.27
N SER A 235 -21.11 -4.01 -10.14
CA SER A 235 -20.25 -3.51 -11.20
C SER A 235 -21.11 -2.59 -12.07
N ARG A 236 -20.54 -1.47 -12.54
CA ARG A 236 -21.18 -0.51 -13.44
C ARG A 236 -22.17 -1.22 -14.39
N PRO A 237 -23.40 -0.70 -14.56
CA PRO A 237 -24.42 -1.36 -15.36
C PRO A 237 -23.84 -1.74 -16.73
N GLY A 238 -23.75 -3.05 -17.00
CA GLY A 238 -23.24 -3.60 -18.26
C GLY A 238 -21.95 -4.45 -18.18
N ARG A 239 -21.23 -4.53 -17.05
CA ARG A 239 -20.02 -5.37 -16.96
C ARG A 239 -20.00 -6.22 -15.68
N ARG A 240 -20.69 -7.36 -15.70
CA ARG A 240 -20.61 -8.36 -14.62
C ARG A 240 -19.36 -9.20 -14.82
N VAL A 241 -18.33 -8.96 -14.00
CA VAL A 241 -17.11 -9.79 -13.99
C VAL A 241 -17.42 -11.06 -13.19
N VAL A 242 -17.19 -12.23 -13.78
CA VAL A 242 -17.30 -13.51 -13.05
C VAL A 242 -16.19 -13.55 -12.01
N ARG A 243 -16.52 -13.76 -10.74
CA ARG A 243 -15.53 -13.89 -9.66
C ARG A 243 -15.56 -15.30 -9.13
N GLN A 244 -14.39 -15.93 -9.05
CA GLN A 244 -14.20 -17.25 -8.47
C GLN A 244 -13.22 -17.11 -7.30
N VAL A 245 -13.60 -17.62 -6.13
CA VAL A 245 -12.76 -17.57 -4.93
C VAL A 245 -12.45 -18.98 -4.48
N ASP A 246 -11.17 -19.35 -4.55
CA ASP A 246 -10.64 -20.57 -3.95
C ASP A 246 -10.11 -20.22 -2.56
N VAL A 247 -10.44 -21.04 -1.55
CA VAL A 247 -10.10 -20.76 -0.15
C VAL A 247 -9.18 -21.86 0.37
N LEU A 248 -8.07 -21.48 0.98
CA LEU A 248 -7.17 -22.35 1.70
C LEU A 248 -7.12 -21.94 3.18
N LEU A 249 -7.57 -22.84 4.06
CA LEU A 249 -7.55 -22.65 5.51
C LEU A 249 -6.30 -23.29 6.07
N GLN A 250 -5.42 -22.47 6.65
CA GLN A 250 -4.14 -22.85 7.24
C GLN A 250 -3.38 -23.86 6.38
N PRO A 251 -3.11 -23.56 5.08
CA PRO A 251 -2.51 -24.54 4.18
C PRO A 251 -1.09 -24.88 4.58
N SER A 252 -0.60 -26.04 4.14
CA SER A 252 0.84 -26.28 4.15
C SER A 252 1.56 -25.42 3.10
N PRO A 253 2.86 -25.10 3.26
CA PRO A 253 3.62 -24.41 2.22
C PRO A 253 3.57 -25.12 0.86
N ALA A 254 3.65 -26.45 0.87
CA ALA A 254 3.57 -27.25 -0.36
C ALA A 254 2.20 -27.16 -1.04
N GLU A 255 1.11 -27.16 -0.28
CA GLU A 255 -0.24 -27.00 -0.80
C GLU A 255 -0.46 -25.62 -1.41
N LEU A 256 0.03 -24.57 -0.73
CA LEU A 256 -0.04 -23.21 -1.25
C LEU A 256 0.76 -23.05 -2.54
N ILE A 257 2.02 -23.52 -2.57
CA ILE A 257 2.86 -23.49 -3.76
C ILE A 257 2.19 -24.26 -4.90
N GLN A 258 1.67 -25.45 -4.63
CA GLN A 258 0.97 -26.26 -5.62
C GLN A 258 -0.23 -25.52 -6.23
N HIS A 259 -1.01 -24.79 -5.41
CA HIS A 259 -2.12 -23.98 -5.91
C HIS A 259 -1.65 -22.82 -6.78
N LEU A 260 -0.64 -22.07 -6.35
CA LEU A 260 -0.08 -20.94 -7.08
C LEU A 260 0.56 -21.35 -8.42
N GLU A 261 1.20 -22.52 -8.49
CA GLU A 261 1.81 -23.05 -9.71
C GLU A 261 0.78 -23.67 -10.67
N ARG A 262 -0.24 -24.35 -10.11
CA ARG A 262 -1.25 -25.06 -10.91
C ARG A 262 -2.29 -24.12 -11.51
N TYR A 263 -2.68 -23.10 -10.77
CA TYR A 263 -3.77 -22.22 -11.15
C TYR A 263 -3.29 -20.78 -11.38
N ARG A 264 -3.85 -20.14 -12.40
CA ARG A 264 -3.61 -18.72 -12.68
C ARG A 264 -4.59 -17.88 -11.87
N TYR A 265 -4.16 -17.44 -10.69
CA TYR A 265 -4.90 -16.48 -9.87
C TYR A 265 -4.57 -15.05 -10.31
N ASN A 266 -5.57 -14.17 -10.31
CA ASN A 266 -5.39 -12.74 -10.58
C ASN A 266 -5.10 -11.97 -9.29
N VAL A 267 -5.60 -12.47 -8.15
CA VAL A 267 -5.44 -11.84 -6.84
C VAL A 267 -5.10 -12.92 -5.83
N PHE A 268 -4.05 -12.67 -5.05
CA PHE A 268 -3.71 -13.42 -3.85
C PHE A 268 -4.07 -12.59 -2.62
N PHE A 269 -4.93 -13.13 -1.75
CA PHE A 269 -5.31 -12.49 -0.50
C PHE A 269 -4.86 -13.39 0.65
N TYR A 270 -4.07 -12.82 1.57
CA TYR A 270 -3.62 -13.50 2.77
C TYR A 270 -4.14 -12.77 4.01
N ALA A 271 -4.73 -13.52 4.93
CA ALA A 271 -5.11 -13.07 6.26
C ALA A 271 -4.49 -13.98 7.31
N GLY A 272 -3.57 -13.47 8.14
CA GLY A 272 -2.90 -14.24 9.17
C GLY A 272 -1.73 -13.47 9.79
N HIS A 273 -1.00 -14.11 10.70
CA HIS A 273 0.14 -13.47 11.35
C HIS A 273 1.35 -13.37 10.40
N GLY A 274 2.04 -12.23 10.45
CA GLY A 274 3.26 -11.99 9.68
C GLY A 274 4.29 -11.26 10.52
N VAL A 275 5.55 -11.70 10.46
CA VAL A 275 6.66 -11.10 11.22
C VAL A 275 7.72 -10.59 10.26
N PRO A 276 8.19 -9.33 10.39
CA PRO A 276 9.32 -8.85 9.61
C PRO A 276 10.59 -9.65 9.93
N ALA A 277 11.27 -10.14 8.90
CA ALA A 277 12.51 -10.89 8.99
C ALA A 277 13.49 -10.42 7.89
N PRO A 278 14.82 -10.62 8.05
CA PRO A 278 15.82 -10.13 7.09
C PRO A 278 15.65 -10.63 5.65
N ASP A 279 14.94 -11.74 5.47
CA ASP A 279 14.67 -12.46 4.22
C ASP A 279 13.31 -12.11 3.58
N GLY A 280 12.78 -10.92 3.89
CA GLY A 280 11.50 -10.43 3.32
C GLY A 280 10.28 -10.69 4.21
N GLY A 281 10.48 -11.26 5.41
CA GLY A 281 9.41 -11.53 6.37
C GLY A 281 8.88 -12.96 6.31
N LEU A 282 8.23 -13.35 7.40
CA LEU A 282 7.65 -14.67 7.59
C LEU A 282 6.13 -14.56 7.67
N LEU A 283 5.42 -15.27 6.80
CA LEU A 283 3.97 -15.47 6.88
C LEU A 283 3.69 -16.80 7.60
N PHE A 284 2.79 -16.78 8.57
CA PHE A 284 2.44 -17.96 9.35
C PHE A 284 1.23 -18.65 8.71
N LEU A 285 1.44 -19.81 8.09
CA LEU A 285 0.36 -20.59 7.49
C LEU A 285 -0.25 -21.55 8.53
N GLN A 286 0.61 -22.19 9.33
CA GLN A 286 0.27 -23.12 10.41
C GLN A 286 1.18 -22.86 11.62
N PRO A 287 0.87 -23.39 12.84
CA PRO A 287 1.68 -23.18 14.05
C PRO A 287 3.18 -23.51 13.92
N LYS A 288 3.56 -24.31 12.91
CA LYS A 288 4.96 -24.69 12.64
C LYS A 288 5.32 -24.62 11.14
N ALA A 289 4.48 -23.98 10.34
CA ALA A 289 4.71 -23.84 8.91
C ALA A 289 4.67 -22.37 8.54
N THR A 290 5.86 -21.81 8.33
CA THR A 290 6.06 -20.44 7.85
C THR A 290 6.42 -20.47 6.37
N LEU A 291 6.09 -19.38 5.68
CA LEU A 291 6.54 -19.10 4.32
C LEU A 291 7.35 -17.81 4.34
N ASN A 292 8.52 -17.82 3.71
CA ASN A 292 9.35 -16.63 3.51
C ASN A 292 9.17 -16.11 2.06
N GLY A 293 9.44 -14.81 1.88
CA GLY A 293 9.27 -14.13 0.59
C GLY A 293 10.47 -14.22 -0.36
N THR A 294 11.51 -14.99 -0.01
CA THR A 294 12.75 -15.16 -0.81
C THR A 294 13.11 -16.62 -1.05
#